data_AF-A0A327RVZ9-F1
#
_entry.id   AF-A0A327RVZ9-F1
#
_cell.length_a   1.000
_cell.length_b   1.000
_cell.length_c   1.000
_cell.angle_alpha   90.00
_cell.angle_beta   90.00
_cell.angle_gamma   90.00
#
_symmetry.space_group_name_H-M   'P 1'
#
loop_
_entity.id
_entity.type
_entity.pdbx_description
1 polymer ?
#
loop_
_entity_poly.entity_id
_entity_poly.type
_entity_poly.pdbx_seq_one_letter_code
_entity_poly.pdbx_strand_id
1 'polypeptide(L)'
;MKNNIYMILILLMITSCKKNQDHQSIETNGDSKDILLQDRDPNSPLILTNKKNEKNGKTSVNSIPDEILDLRYYLGRSYLLNTNLDGNAESVRFKVIDIERFLNENPGYYLPVDIGTGKANSFSYTSFDRYENKSNYTKKISGGFNLNLGLFSIGAKRSVYTD
;
A
#
# COMPACT_ATOMS: atom_id res chain seq x y z
N MET A 1 -30.32 61.88 -12.37
CA MET A 1 -30.49 60.46 -11.94
C MET A 1 -29.18 59.74 -11.63
N LYS A 2 -28.07 60.01 -12.33
CA LYS A 2 -26.76 59.36 -12.11
C LYS A 2 -26.18 59.59 -10.69
N ASN A 3 -26.31 60.80 -10.14
CA ASN A 3 -25.81 61.11 -8.78
C ASN A 3 -26.57 60.39 -7.65
N ASN A 4 -27.85 60.05 -7.86
CA ASN A 4 -28.64 59.33 -6.85
C ASN A 4 -28.25 57.83 -6.80
N ILE A 5 -27.76 57.28 -7.91
CA ILE A 5 -27.30 55.90 -8.00
C ILE A 5 -25.99 55.71 -7.21
N TYR A 6 -25.07 56.67 -7.29
CA TYR A 6 -23.82 56.61 -6.51
C TYR A 6 -24.06 56.69 -4.99
N MET A 7 -25.07 57.45 -4.55
CA MET A 7 -25.45 57.51 -3.13
C MET A 7 -26.01 56.17 -2.60
N ILE A 8 -26.81 55.47 -3.40
CA ILE A 8 -27.36 54.15 -3.03
C ILE A 8 -26.24 53.10 -2.96
N LEU A 9 -25.26 53.17 -3.87
CA LEU A 9 -24.13 52.25 -3.89
C LEU A 9 -23.21 52.40 -2.67
N ILE A 10 -23.01 53.64 -2.20
CA ILE A 10 -22.23 53.94 -0.99
C ILE A 10 -22.93 53.41 0.26
N LEU A 11 -24.27 53.53 0.34
CA LEU A 11 -25.07 53.06 1.48
C LEU A 11 -25.04 51.54 1.64
N LEU A 12 -24.93 50.79 0.54
CA LEU A 12 -24.81 49.32 0.53
C LEU A 12 -23.47 48.80 1.05
N MET A 13 -22.39 49.61 0.99
CA MET A 13 -21.07 49.19 1.46
C MET A 13 -20.90 49.31 2.98
N ILE A 14 -21.72 50.14 3.65
CA ILE A 14 -21.62 50.42 5.09
C ILE A 14 -22.39 49.39 5.95
N THR A 15 -23.28 48.59 5.35
CA THR A 15 -24.09 47.60 6.08
C THR A 15 -23.43 46.21 6.15
N SER A 16 -22.26 46.02 5.54
CA SER A 16 -21.50 44.76 5.60
C SER A 16 -20.56 44.71 6.83
N CYS A 17 -21.10 44.97 8.02
CA CYS A 17 -20.44 44.63 9.27
C CYS A 17 -20.91 43.24 9.71
N LYS A 18 -20.16 42.19 9.34
CA LYS A 18 -20.25 40.93 10.07
C LYS A 18 -19.57 41.12 11.43
N LYS A 19 -20.29 40.77 12.50
CA LYS A 19 -19.73 40.68 13.85
C LYS A 19 -18.64 39.60 13.82
N ASN A 20 -17.39 40.01 13.93
CA ASN A 20 -16.28 39.09 14.14
C ASN A 20 -16.57 38.34 15.43
N GLN A 21 -16.75 37.03 15.34
CA GLN A 21 -16.78 36.17 16.51
C GLN A 21 -15.36 36.16 17.04
N ASP A 22 -15.14 36.89 18.14
CA ASP A 22 -13.90 36.80 18.89
C ASP A 22 -13.72 35.34 19.30
N HIS A 23 -12.66 34.71 18.77
CA HIS A 23 -12.19 33.44 19.30
C HIS A 23 -11.67 33.72 20.71
N GLN A 24 -12.45 33.34 21.73
CA GLN A 24 -11.94 33.22 23.09
C GLN A 24 -10.81 32.20 23.08
N SER A 25 -9.58 32.66 23.33
CA SER A 25 -8.46 31.78 23.63
C SER A 25 -8.76 31.06 24.94
N ILE A 26 -9.04 29.76 24.86
CA ILE A 26 -9.17 28.90 26.03
C ILE A 26 -7.78 28.78 26.66
N GLU A 27 -7.62 29.28 27.88
CA GLU A 27 -6.45 29.01 28.72
C GLU A 27 -6.39 27.50 28.99
N THR A 28 -5.44 26.81 28.35
CA THR A 28 -5.15 25.41 28.63
C THR A 28 -4.28 25.32 29.89
N ASN A 29 -4.91 25.24 31.05
CA ASN A 29 -4.24 24.71 32.24
C ASN A 29 -3.97 23.20 32.02
N GLY A 30 -2.75 22.79 32.33
CA GLY A 30 -2.18 21.49 32.00
C GLY A 30 -3.01 20.30 32.46
N ASP A 31 -3.74 19.74 31.51
CA ASP A 31 -4.10 18.34 31.37
C ASP A 31 -4.70 18.28 29.98
N SER A 32 -4.06 17.60 29.03
CA SER A 32 -4.54 17.50 27.64
C SER A 32 -5.82 16.68 27.60
N LYS A 33 -6.93 17.31 27.97
CA LYS A 33 -8.29 16.80 27.88
C LYS A 33 -8.78 17.20 26.50
N ASP A 34 -8.80 16.23 25.58
CA ASP A 34 -9.40 16.44 24.27
C ASP A 34 -10.82 16.97 24.45
N ILE A 35 -11.09 18.17 23.91
CA ILE A 35 -12.40 18.79 23.97
C ILE A 35 -13.13 18.45 22.67
N LEU A 36 -14.24 17.73 22.79
CA LEU A 36 -15.09 17.41 21.66
C LEU A 36 -15.93 18.64 21.28
N LEU A 37 -15.65 19.20 20.10
CA LEU A 37 -16.33 20.42 19.62
C LEU A 37 -17.67 20.12 18.94
N GLN A 38 -17.82 18.95 18.33
CA GLN A 38 -19.04 18.53 17.63
C GLN A 38 -19.15 17.01 17.57
N ASP A 39 -20.30 16.49 17.96
CA ASP A 39 -20.63 15.07 17.83
C ASP A 39 -20.92 14.66 16.39
N ARG A 40 -20.63 13.40 16.07
CA ARG A 40 -21.02 12.78 14.80
C ARG A 40 -22.55 12.69 14.71
N ASP A 41 -23.10 12.99 13.54
CA ASP A 41 -24.53 12.81 13.27
C ASP A 41 -24.96 11.34 13.48
N PRO A 42 -25.89 11.05 14.41
CA PRO A 42 -26.36 9.70 14.69
C PRO A 42 -27.10 9.07 13.50
N ASN A 43 -27.60 9.86 12.55
CA ASN A 43 -28.29 9.35 11.36
C ASN A 43 -27.34 8.96 10.22
N SER A 44 -26.04 9.26 10.35
CA SER A 44 -25.03 8.90 9.36
C SER A 44 -24.46 7.49 9.65
N PRO A 45 -24.39 6.59 8.67
CA PRO A 45 -23.83 5.25 8.87
C PRO A 45 -22.30 5.31 9.03
N LEU A 46 -21.77 4.64 10.05
CA LEU A 46 -20.31 4.54 10.27
C LEU A 46 -19.76 3.34 9.52
N ILE A 47 -19.48 3.52 8.24
CA ILE A 47 -18.91 2.48 7.39
C ILE A 47 -17.38 2.61 7.42
N LEU A 48 -16.74 1.85 8.31
CA LEU A 48 -15.28 1.86 8.46
C LEU A 48 -14.56 1.14 7.32
N THR A 49 -15.20 0.12 6.73
CA THR A 49 -14.66 -0.61 5.59
C THR A 49 -15.77 -1.05 4.65
N ASN A 50 -15.54 -0.85 3.36
CA ASN A 50 -16.38 -1.37 2.28
C ASN A 50 -15.72 -2.62 1.69
N LYS A 51 -15.53 -3.65 2.53
CA LYS A 51 -15.09 -4.95 2.02
C LYS A 51 -16.23 -5.50 1.17
N LYS A 52 -16.09 -5.39 -0.15
CA LYS A 52 -16.87 -6.21 -1.05
C LYS A 52 -16.56 -7.66 -0.68
N ASN A 53 -17.57 -8.39 -0.20
CA ASN A 53 -17.52 -9.83 -0.18
C ASN A 53 -17.48 -10.26 -1.64
N GLU A 54 -16.30 -10.24 -2.26
CA GLU A 54 -16.07 -10.95 -3.50
C GLU A 54 -16.27 -12.42 -3.17
N LYS A 55 -17.53 -12.86 -3.28
CA LYS A 55 -17.90 -14.27 -3.22
C LYS A 55 -17.10 -14.95 -4.32
N ASN A 56 -16.04 -15.65 -3.93
CA ASN A 56 -15.30 -16.58 -4.77
C ASN A 56 -14.70 -15.98 -6.05
N GLY A 57 -14.22 -14.74 -5.99
CA GLY A 57 -12.98 -14.46 -6.69
C GLY A 57 -11.91 -15.18 -5.88
N LYS A 58 -11.50 -16.38 -6.30
CA LYS A 58 -10.29 -16.98 -5.75
C LYS A 58 -9.16 -15.94 -5.94
N THR A 59 -8.88 -15.12 -4.92
CA THR A 59 -7.52 -14.65 -4.57
C THR A 59 -6.66 -15.85 -4.17
N SER A 60 -7.02 -17.04 -4.65
CA SER A 60 -6.43 -18.29 -4.29
C SER A 60 -5.25 -18.49 -5.20
N VAL A 61 -4.31 -19.21 -4.63
CA VAL A 61 -3.18 -19.84 -5.28
C VAL A 61 -3.59 -20.57 -6.58
N ASN A 62 -4.88 -20.87 -6.80
CA ASN A 62 -5.46 -21.50 -8.00
C ASN A 62 -5.76 -20.53 -9.17
N SER A 63 -5.38 -19.24 -9.10
CA SER A 63 -5.35 -18.37 -10.30
C SER A 63 -4.08 -18.54 -11.13
N ILE A 64 -3.17 -19.37 -10.63
CA ILE A 64 -2.12 -20.03 -11.38
C ILE A 64 -2.77 -21.38 -11.76
N PRO A 65 -3.08 -21.64 -13.04
CA PRO A 65 -3.37 -22.99 -13.51
C PRO A 65 -2.44 -24.01 -12.83
N ASP A 66 -2.91 -25.22 -12.53
CA ASP A 66 -2.04 -26.33 -12.06
C ASP A 66 -0.99 -26.75 -13.12
N GLU A 67 -0.94 -26.02 -14.24
CA GLU A 67 -0.02 -26.13 -15.35
C GLU A 67 1.06 -25.02 -15.26
N ILE A 68 2.29 -25.34 -15.67
CA ILE A 68 3.39 -24.38 -15.69
C ILE A 68 3.00 -23.20 -16.59
N LEU A 69 2.69 -22.05 -15.99
CA LEU A 69 2.47 -20.84 -16.78
C LEU A 69 3.78 -20.40 -17.40
N ASP A 70 3.66 -19.81 -18.59
CA ASP A 70 4.72 -18.97 -19.13
C ASP A 70 5.19 -17.96 -18.06
N LEU A 71 6.52 -17.81 -17.96
CA LEU A 71 7.19 -16.93 -17.01
C LEU A 71 6.59 -15.50 -16.98
N ARG A 72 6.06 -15.03 -18.13
CA ARG A 72 5.33 -13.76 -18.26
C ARG A 72 4.22 -13.58 -17.24
N TYR A 73 3.50 -14.64 -16.91
CA TYR A 73 2.34 -14.56 -16.02
C TYR A 73 2.69 -14.48 -14.53
N TYR A 74 3.96 -14.68 -14.16
CA TYR A 74 4.45 -14.41 -12.82
C TYR A 74 4.72 -12.91 -12.59
N LEU A 75 4.91 -12.14 -13.65
CA LEU A 75 5.13 -10.69 -13.55
C LEU A 75 3.85 -9.96 -13.14
N GLY A 76 4.00 -8.89 -12.36
CA GLY A 76 2.87 -8.06 -11.93
C GLY A 76 1.94 -8.75 -10.92
N ARG A 77 2.38 -9.85 -10.29
CA ARG A 77 1.66 -10.52 -9.19
C ARG A 77 2.28 -10.16 -7.84
N SER A 78 1.48 -10.30 -6.79
CA SER A 78 1.96 -10.19 -5.42
C SER A 78 2.77 -11.43 -5.03
N TYR A 79 3.76 -11.25 -4.16
CA TYR A 79 4.62 -12.31 -3.65
C TYR A 79 4.50 -12.36 -2.12
N LEU A 80 4.34 -13.56 -1.57
CA LEU A 80 4.21 -13.78 -0.14
C LEU A 80 5.60 -13.87 0.51
N LEU A 81 5.83 -13.05 1.52
CA LEU A 81 7.13 -12.89 2.19
C LEU A 81 7.33 -13.83 3.40
N ASN A 82 6.40 -14.76 3.65
CA ASN A 82 6.44 -15.64 4.82
C ASN A 82 7.20 -16.96 4.60
N THR A 83 7.51 -17.28 3.35
CA THR A 83 8.36 -18.39 2.91
C THR A 83 9.72 -17.83 2.51
N ASN A 84 10.73 -18.71 2.38
CA ASN A 84 12.05 -18.30 1.92
C ASN A 84 11.94 -17.48 0.61
N LEU A 85 12.74 -16.42 0.47
CA LEU A 85 12.78 -15.53 -0.70
C LEU A 85 13.55 -16.13 -1.89
N ASP A 86 13.51 -17.45 -2.02
CA ASP A 86 14.17 -18.24 -3.06
C ASP A 86 13.62 -17.93 -4.46
N GLY A 87 12.43 -17.33 -4.57
CA GLY A 87 11.76 -17.08 -5.83
C GLY A 87 10.87 -18.25 -6.26
N ASN A 88 10.45 -19.09 -5.30
CA ASN A 88 9.54 -20.19 -5.55
C ASN A 88 8.18 -19.69 -6.08
N ALA A 89 7.69 -20.34 -7.13
CA ALA A 89 6.38 -20.11 -7.72
C ALA A 89 5.24 -20.24 -6.70
N GLU A 90 5.39 -21.11 -5.69
CA GLU A 90 4.40 -21.31 -4.62
C GLU A 90 4.20 -20.07 -3.73
N SER A 91 5.11 -19.10 -3.78
CA SER A 91 5.01 -17.84 -3.04
C SER A 91 4.28 -16.75 -3.83
N VAL A 92 4.02 -16.97 -5.12
CA VAL A 92 3.29 -16.03 -5.97
C VAL A 92 1.79 -16.13 -5.69
N ARG A 93 1.11 -14.97 -5.62
CA ARG A 93 -0.29 -14.87 -5.22
C ARG A 93 -1.11 -14.21 -6.34
N PHE A 94 -1.81 -13.15 -6.01
CA PHE A 94 -2.84 -12.55 -6.85
C PHE A 94 -2.24 -11.55 -7.85
N LYS A 95 -2.95 -11.38 -8.97
CA LYS A 95 -2.61 -10.39 -9.99
C LYS A 95 -2.79 -8.97 -9.42
N VAL A 96 -1.72 -8.18 -9.44
CA VAL A 96 -1.74 -6.75 -9.12
C VAL A 96 -1.85 -5.93 -10.40
N ILE A 97 -1.19 -6.39 -11.47
CA ILE A 97 -1.18 -5.75 -12.78
C ILE A 97 -1.76 -6.71 -13.81
N ASP A 98 -2.63 -6.22 -14.67
CA ASP A 98 -3.04 -6.95 -15.86
C ASP A 98 -1.91 -7.02 -16.88
N ILE A 99 -1.08 -8.06 -16.79
CA ILE A 99 0.12 -8.20 -17.62
C ILE A 99 -0.21 -8.31 -19.10
N GLU A 100 -1.30 -9.00 -19.49
CA GLU A 100 -1.66 -9.14 -20.90
C GLU A 100 -2.05 -7.78 -21.50
N ARG A 101 -2.95 -7.07 -20.82
CA ARG A 101 -3.35 -5.73 -21.24
C ARG A 101 -2.15 -4.77 -21.25
N PHE A 102 -1.33 -4.80 -20.21
CA PHE A 102 -0.17 -3.93 -20.09
C PHE A 102 0.83 -4.13 -21.23
N LEU A 103 1.13 -5.39 -21.58
CA LEU A 103 2.06 -5.72 -22.66
C LEU A 103 1.48 -5.45 -24.05
N ASN A 104 0.18 -5.62 -24.24
CA ASN A 104 -0.49 -5.23 -25.49
C ASN A 104 -0.43 -3.71 -25.72
N GLU A 105 -0.60 -2.92 -24.65
CA GLU A 105 -0.50 -1.46 -24.71
C GLU A 105 0.97 -0.98 -24.76
N ASN A 106 1.92 -1.76 -24.26
CA ASN A 106 3.33 -1.39 -24.12
C ASN A 106 4.28 -2.54 -24.56
N PRO A 107 4.36 -2.86 -25.87
CA PRO A 107 5.10 -4.04 -26.34
C PRO A 107 6.60 -4.01 -26.06
N GLY A 108 7.21 -2.83 -25.90
CA GLY A 108 8.64 -2.67 -25.60
C GLY A 108 9.03 -2.86 -24.13
N TYR A 109 8.08 -3.07 -23.22
CA TYR A 109 8.32 -3.15 -21.77
C TYR A 109 8.59 -4.57 -21.28
N TYR A 110 8.51 -5.57 -22.16
CA TYR A 110 8.86 -6.95 -21.85
C TYR A 110 10.05 -7.40 -22.69
N LEU A 111 11.14 -7.77 -22.00
CA LEU A 111 12.36 -8.26 -22.60
C LEU A 111 12.66 -9.68 -22.08
N PRO A 112 12.27 -10.73 -22.81
CA PRO A 112 12.74 -12.07 -22.51
C PRO A 112 14.22 -12.18 -22.86
N VAL A 113 15.04 -12.65 -21.92
CA VAL A 113 16.47 -12.87 -22.12
C VAL A 113 16.75 -14.35 -21.87
N ASP A 114 17.32 -15.03 -22.86
CA ASP A 114 17.86 -16.37 -22.66
C ASP A 114 19.19 -16.30 -21.92
N ILE A 115 19.28 -17.04 -20.81
CA ILE A 115 20.42 -17.02 -19.91
C ILE A 115 21.46 -18.07 -20.33
N GLY A 116 21.03 -19.20 -20.93
CA GLY A 116 21.90 -20.27 -21.42
C GLY A 116 22.92 -20.86 -20.43
N THR A 117 22.78 -20.60 -19.12
CA THR A 117 23.78 -20.97 -18.10
C THR A 117 23.14 -21.54 -16.84
N GLY A 118 23.80 -22.55 -16.26
CA GLY A 118 23.42 -23.13 -14.96
C GLY A 118 24.19 -22.46 -13.82
N LYS A 119 23.51 -22.17 -12.71
CA LYS A 119 24.14 -21.64 -11.49
C LYS A 119 23.77 -22.52 -10.29
N ALA A 120 24.78 -22.99 -9.55
CA ALA A 120 24.61 -23.60 -8.24
C ALA A 120 24.76 -22.52 -7.17
N ASN A 121 23.74 -22.33 -6.34
CA ASN A 121 23.76 -21.39 -5.21
C ASN A 121 23.68 -22.17 -3.90
N SER A 122 24.55 -21.86 -2.95
CA SER A 122 24.47 -22.36 -1.57
C SER A 122 24.58 -21.20 -0.60
N PHE A 123 23.88 -21.33 0.54
CA PHE A 123 23.90 -20.34 1.60
C PHE A 123 23.90 -21.04 2.95
N SER A 124 24.75 -20.58 3.86
CA SER A 124 24.83 -21.10 5.23
C SER A 124 24.87 -19.96 6.22
N TYR A 125 24.15 -20.11 7.31
CA TYR A 125 24.06 -19.13 8.37
C TYR A 125 24.04 -19.82 9.73
N THR A 126 24.62 -19.17 10.73
CA THR A 126 24.70 -19.69 12.11
C THR A 126 23.58 -19.15 13.00
N SER A 127 22.89 -18.08 12.56
CA SER A 127 21.79 -17.44 13.27
C SER A 127 20.86 -16.70 12.29
N PHE A 128 19.61 -16.49 12.68
CA PHE A 128 18.63 -15.79 11.85
C PHE A 128 19.00 -14.32 11.61
N ASP A 129 19.63 -13.65 12.57
CA ASP A 129 20.16 -12.29 12.36
C ASP A 129 21.24 -12.26 11.27
N ARG A 130 22.07 -13.32 11.18
CA ARG A 130 23.08 -13.44 10.12
C ARG A 130 22.43 -13.74 8.77
N TYR A 131 21.35 -14.53 8.76
CA TYR A 131 20.53 -14.75 7.56
C TYR A 131 19.98 -13.43 7.03
N GLU A 132 19.40 -12.61 7.90
CA GLU A 132 18.78 -11.34 7.55
C GLU A 132 19.78 -10.35 6.92
N ASN A 133 20.96 -10.22 7.55
CA ASN A 133 21.99 -9.28 7.12
C ASN A 133 22.82 -9.76 5.92
N LYS A 134 23.08 -11.07 5.79
CA LYS A 134 23.98 -11.61 4.77
C LYS A 134 23.28 -12.32 3.61
N SER A 135 21.97 -12.57 3.69
CA SER A 135 21.29 -13.20 2.58
C SER A 135 21.31 -12.30 1.34
N ASN A 136 21.47 -12.93 0.18
CA ASN A 136 21.28 -12.24 -1.11
C ASN A 136 19.81 -11.88 -1.34
N TYR A 137 18.91 -12.36 -0.50
CA TYR A 137 17.46 -12.15 -0.61
C TYR A 137 17.03 -10.76 -0.18
N THR A 138 17.60 -10.24 0.91
CA THR A 138 17.39 -8.85 1.35
C THR A 138 17.77 -7.83 0.25
N LYS A 139 18.75 -8.19 -0.59
CA LYS A 139 19.22 -7.35 -1.71
C LYS A 139 18.34 -7.41 -2.97
N LYS A 140 17.42 -8.37 -3.09
CA LYS A 140 16.54 -8.52 -4.27
C LYS A 140 15.44 -7.46 -4.36
N ILE A 141 15.27 -6.68 -3.30
CA ILE A 141 14.20 -5.69 -3.20
C ILE A 141 14.87 -4.34 -3.56
N SER A 142 14.35 -3.64 -4.57
CA SER A 142 14.96 -2.45 -5.20
C SER A 142 15.02 -1.20 -4.30
N GLY A 143 16.19 -0.61 -4.07
CA GLY A 143 16.37 0.55 -3.16
C GLY A 143 15.28 1.64 -3.25
N GLY A 144 14.78 2.08 -2.10
CA GLY A 144 13.74 3.11 -1.97
C GLY A 144 12.65 2.82 -0.95
N PHE A 145 12.56 1.59 -0.44
CA PHE A 145 11.69 1.23 0.69
C PHE A 145 12.55 0.89 1.93
N ASN A 146 12.02 1.20 3.11
CA ASN A 146 12.56 0.68 4.37
C ASN A 146 11.74 -0.57 4.75
N LEU A 147 12.38 -1.73 4.74
CA LEU A 147 11.70 -3.00 4.97
C LEU A 147 11.99 -3.50 6.38
N ASN A 148 10.95 -3.92 7.10
CA ASN A 148 11.15 -4.65 8.34
C ASN A 148 11.60 -6.07 8.02
N LEU A 149 12.91 -6.29 8.13
CA LEU A 149 13.54 -7.55 7.78
C LEU A 149 13.25 -8.69 8.77
N GLY A 150 12.73 -8.37 9.97
CA GLY A 150 12.34 -9.35 10.99
C GLY A 150 11.22 -10.31 10.56
N LEU A 151 10.41 -9.93 9.56
CA LEU A 151 9.41 -10.83 8.99
C LEU A 151 10.04 -12.00 8.21
N PHE A 152 11.22 -11.79 7.60
CA PHE A 152 11.93 -12.83 6.86
C PHE A 152 12.58 -13.86 7.79
N SER A 153 13.15 -13.40 8.90
CA SER A 153 13.71 -14.29 9.91
C SER A 153 12.63 -15.14 10.58
N ILE A 154 11.42 -14.60 10.79
CA ILE A 154 10.26 -15.37 11.30
C ILE A 154 9.83 -16.46 10.30
N GLY A 155 9.72 -16.13 9.00
CA GLY A 155 9.35 -17.08 7.96
C GLY A 155 10.37 -18.22 7.81
N ALA A 156 11.65 -17.88 7.70
CA ALA A 156 12.75 -18.84 7.65
C ALA A 156 12.82 -19.71 8.91
N LYS A 157 12.62 -19.11 10.09
CA LYS A 157 12.55 -19.84 11.35
C LYS A 157 11.44 -20.88 11.32
N ARG A 158 10.22 -20.48 10.95
CA ARG A 158 9.08 -21.40 10.86
C ARG A 158 9.38 -22.57 9.94
N SER A 159 9.88 -22.31 8.74
CA SER A 159 10.23 -23.35 7.74
C SER A 159 11.16 -24.42 8.31
N VAL A 160 12.20 -24.04 9.06
CA VAL A 160 13.17 -24.98 9.64
C VAL A 160 12.57 -25.87 10.73
N TYR A 161 11.54 -25.40 11.45
CA TYR A 161 10.92 -26.14 12.56
C TYR A 161 9.63 -26.87 12.18
N THR A 162 9.17 -26.76 10.93
CA THR A 162 7.94 -27.43 10.43
C THR A 162 8.21 -28.59 9.48
N ASP A 163 9.47 -28.87 9.17
CA ASP A 163 9.93 -30.11 8.51
C ASP A 163 10.38 -31.14 9.56
#